data_AF-A0A6I0S121-F1
#
_entry.id   AF-A0A6I0S121-F1
#
_cell.length_a   1.000
_cell.length_b   1.000
_cell.length_c   1.000
_cell.angle_alpha   90.00
_cell.angle_beta   90.00
_cell.angle_gamma   90.00
#
_symmetry.space_group_name_H-M   'P 1'
#
loop_
_entity.id
_entity.type
_entity.pdbx_description
1 polymer ?
#
loop_
_entity_poly.entity_id
_entity_poly.type
_entity_poly.pdbx_seq_one_letter_code
_entity_poly.pdbx_strand_id
1 'polypeptide(L)'
;MNTLRIGLVSISDRASSGVYQDKGIPALEEWLTSALTTPFELETRLIPDEQAIIEQTLCELVDEMSCHLVLTTGGTGPARRDVTPDATLAVADREMPG
;
A
#
# COMPACT_ATOMS: atom_id res chain seq x y z
N MET A 1 3.68 16.09 -19.54
CA MET A 1 4.15 14.73 -19.17
C MET A 1 3.26 14.26 -18.05
N ASN A 2 2.70 13.04 -18.11
CA ASN A 2 1.95 12.49 -16.98
C ASN A 2 2.94 12.26 -15.84
N THR A 3 2.73 12.94 -14.72
CA THR A 3 3.51 12.70 -13.48
C THR A 3 3.24 11.28 -13.01
N LEU A 4 4.29 10.52 -12.70
CA LEU A 4 4.16 9.20 -12.09
C LEU A 4 3.54 9.36 -10.70
N ARG A 5 2.49 8.61 -10.40
CA ARG A 5 1.82 8.62 -9.09
C ARG A 5 1.89 7.25 -8.45
N ILE A 6 2.33 7.18 -7.21
CA ILE A 6 2.59 5.93 -6.48
C ILE A 6 1.83 5.95 -5.15
N GLY A 7 1.02 4.92 -4.92
CA GLY A 7 0.34 4.69 -3.64
C GLY A 7 1.23 3.94 -2.66
N LEU A 8 1.31 4.39 -1.41
CA LEU A 8 1.99 3.70 -0.31
C LEU A 8 0.99 3.37 0.79
N VAL A 9 0.80 2.10 1.12
CA VAL A 9 -0.17 1.66 2.11
C VAL A 9 0.54 0.93 3.24
N SER A 10 0.53 1.50 4.44
CA SER A 10 0.94 0.81 5.67
C SER A 10 -0.30 0.20 6.32
N ILE A 11 -0.27 -1.13 6.46
CA ILE A 11 -1.36 -1.95 6.98
C ILE A 11 -0.92 -2.48 8.34
N SER A 12 -1.50 -1.91 9.40
CA SER A 12 -1.14 -2.23 10.78
C SER A 12 -2.19 -1.72 11.75
N ASP A 13 -2.83 -2.64 12.47
CA ASP A 13 -3.74 -2.33 13.58
C ASP A 13 -3.11 -1.34 14.58
N ARG A 14 -1.84 -1.56 14.95
CA ARG A 14 -1.17 -0.79 15.99
C ARG A 14 -0.72 0.59 15.53
N ALA A 15 -0.31 0.72 14.27
CA ALA A 15 0.12 2.00 13.74
C ALA A 15 -1.11 2.88 13.43
N SER A 16 -2.16 2.30 12.83
CA SER A 16 -3.42 3.01 12.58
C SER A 16 -4.13 3.44 13.87
N SER A 17 -4.03 2.67 14.96
CA SER A 17 -4.55 3.06 16.28
C SER A 17 -3.66 4.04 17.04
N GLY A 18 -2.54 4.51 16.47
CA GLY A 18 -1.61 5.45 17.09
C GLY A 18 -0.77 4.88 18.24
N VAL A 19 -0.73 3.56 18.42
CA VAL A 19 0.03 2.90 19.50
C VAL A 19 1.53 2.87 19.18
N TYR A 20 1.89 2.82 17.90
CA TYR A 20 3.26 3.01 17.43
C TYR A 20 3.31 3.96 16.24
N GLN A 21 4.41 4.69 16.10
CA GLN A 21 4.69 5.48 14.91
C GLN A 21 4.91 4.54 13.72
N ASP A 22 4.25 4.83 12.59
CA ASP A 22 4.49 4.12 11.34
C ASP A 22 5.95 4.32 10.88
N LYS A 23 6.57 3.22 10.48
CA LYS A 23 7.90 3.21 9.87
C LYS A 23 7.86 2.65 8.45
N GLY A 24 6.72 2.12 8.01
CA GLY A 24 6.55 1.50 6.72
C GLY A 24 6.57 2.54 5.59
N ILE A 25 5.71 3.55 5.66
CA ILE A 25 5.64 4.61 4.65
C ILE A 25 6.98 5.36 4.54
N PRO A 26 7.60 5.83 5.64
CA PRO A 26 8.90 6.51 5.55
C PRO A 26 9.99 5.66 4.87
N ALA A 27 10.04 4.36 5.15
CA ALA A 27 11.03 3.46 4.56
C ALA A 27 10.79 3.25 3.05
N LEU A 28 9.51 3.14 2.63
CA LEU A 28 9.16 3.02 1.21
C LEU A 28 9.46 4.32 0.45
N GLU A 29 9.16 5.48 1.04
CA GLU A 29 9.48 6.79 0.46
C GLU A 29 10.99 7.00 0.29
N GLU A 30 11.79 6.65 1.30
CA GLU A 30 13.25 6.70 1.22
C GLU A 30 13.78 5.80 0.10
N TRP A 31 13.28 4.56 0.03
CA TRP A 31 13.70 3.63 -1.01
C TRP A 31 13.32 4.12 -2.41
N LEU A 32 12.09 4.58 -2.64
CA LEU A 32 11.65 5.11 -3.93
C LEU A 32 12.49 6.30 -4.37
N THR A 33 12.79 7.22 -3.44
CA THR A 33 13.65 8.38 -3.71
C THR A 33 15.07 7.97 -4.11
N SER A 34 15.58 6.86 -3.55
CA SER A 34 16.89 6.31 -3.92
C SER A 34 16.88 5.55 -5.25
N ALA A 35 15.76 4.91 -5.59
CA ALA A 35 15.64 3.98 -6.71
C ALA A 35 15.23 4.67 -8.02
N LEU A 36 14.43 5.74 -7.94
CA LEU A 36 13.86 6.43 -9.10
C LEU A 36 14.53 7.78 -9.31
N THR A 37 14.88 8.08 -10.57
CA THR A 37 15.40 9.40 -10.97
C THR A 37 14.33 10.30 -11.60
N THR A 38 13.20 9.72 -11.99
CA THR A 38 12.06 10.44 -12.56
C THR A 38 11.19 11.04 -11.44
N PRO A 39 10.68 12.28 -11.58
CA PRO A 39 9.76 12.85 -10.62
C PRO A 39 8.48 12.02 -10.45
N PHE A 40 8.01 11.90 -9.21
CA PHE A 40 6.77 11.20 -8.86
C PHE A 40 6.01 11.92 -7.73
N GLU A 41 4.72 11.65 -7.64
CA GLU A 41 3.81 12.04 -6.54
C GLU A 41 3.47 10.82 -5.69
N LEU A 42 3.30 11.02 -4.39
CA LEU A 42 2.93 9.96 -3.44
C LEU A 42 1.52 10.16 -2.90
N GLU A 43 0.78 9.06 -2.83
CA GLU A 43 -0.50 8.96 -2.11
C GLU A 43 -0.35 7.96 -0.97
N THR A 44 -0.45 8.41 0.28
CA THR A 44 -0.16 7.55 1.44
C THR A 44 -1.42 7.20 2.23
N ARG A 45 -1.50 5.97 2.74
CA ARG A 45 -2.61 5.49 3.57
C ARG A 45 -2.07 4.66 4.72
N LEU A 46 -2.57 4.91 5.92
CA LEU A 46 -2.29 4.12 7.12
C LEU A 46 -3.61 3.54 7.64
N ILE A 47 -3.77 2.22 7.53
CA ILE A 47 -5.04 1.53 7.74
C ILE A 47 -4.87 0.29 8.64
N PRO A 48 -5.93 -0.20 9.31
CA PRO A 48 -5.88 -1.44 10.08
C PRO A 48 -5.82 -2.69 9.19
N ASP A 49 -5.54 -3.84 9.81
CA ASP A 49 -5.50 -5.16 9.15
C ASP A 49 -6.92 -5.71 8.95
N GLU A 50 -7.74 -4.99 8.18
CA GLU A 50 -9.12 -5.35 7.85
C GLU A 50 -9.27 -5.49 6.33
N GLN A 51 -9.55 -6.71 5.88
CA GLN A 51 -9.57 -7.06 4.45
C GLN A 51 -10.42 -6.08 3.61
N ALA A 52 -11.66 -5.81 4.01
CA ALA A 52 -12.55 -4.90 3.28
C ALA A 52 -12.00 -3.46 3.19
N ILE A 53 -11.29 -2.99 4.22
CA ILE A 53 -10.66 -1.66 4.21
C ILE A 53 -9.45 -1.66 3.26
N ILE A 54 -8.65 -2.73 3.26
CA ILE A 54 -7.52 -2.88 2.34
C ILE A 54 -8.02 -2.89 0.89
N GLU A 55 -9.02 -3.73 0.58
CA GLU A 55 -9.63 -3.81 -0.75
C GLU A 55 -10.12 -2.44 -1.23
N GLN A 56 -10.93 -1.74 -0.42
CA GLN A 56 -11.44 -0.41 -0.75
C GLN A 56 -10.31 0.61 -0.96
N THR A 57 -9.27 0.56 -0.14
CA THR A 57 -8.13 1.47 -0.23
C THR A 57 -7.33 1.24 -1.52
N LEU A 58 -7.13 -0.03 -1.90
CA LEU A 58 -6.44 -0.37 -3.14
C LEU A 58 -7.25 0.11 -4.36
N CYS A 59 -8.56 -0.10 -4.37
CA CYS A 59 -9.44 0.40 -5.43
C CYS A 59 -9.45 1.93 -5.50
N GLU A 60 -9.58 2.64 -4.37
CA GLU A 60 -9.52 4.11 -4.32
C GLU A 60 -8.20 4.64 -4.93
N LEU A 61 -7.06 4.06 -4.54
CA LEU A 61 -5.76 4.50 -5.03
C LEU A 61 -5.61 4.30 -6.53
N VAL A 62 -6.13 3.20 -7.08
CA VAL A 62 -6.04 2.90 -8.51
C VAL A 62 -7.09 3.68 -9.31
N ASP A 63 -8.36 3.54 -8.96
CA ASP A 63 -9.49 4.01 -9.77
C ASP A 63 -9.73 5.51 -9.63
N GLU A 64 -9.56 6.07 -8.43
CA GLU A 64 -9.86 7.47 -8.15
C GLU A 64 -8.58 8.31 -8.17
N MET A 65 -7.53 7.85 -7.49
CA MET A 65 -6.27 8.58 -7.43
C MET A 65 -5.38 8.34 -8.66
N SER A 66 -5.72 7.40 -9.54
CA SER A 66 -4.93 7.10 -10.75
C SER A 66 -3.47 6.75 -10.43
N CYS A 67 -3.23 6.03 -9.33
CA CYS A 67 -1.90 5.50 -9.01
C CYS A 67 -1.48 4.46 -10.06
N HIS A 68 -0.25 4.59 -10.53
CA HIS A 68 0.34 3.68 -11.53
C HIS A 68 1.02 2.48 -10.86
N LEU A 69 1.37 2.62 -9.58
CA LEU A 69 1.97 1.61 -8.73
C LEU A 69 1.40 1.79 -7.33
N VAL A 70 1.05 0.69 -6.66
CA VAL A 70 0.71 0.71 -5.23
C VAL A 70 1.63 -0.28 -4.52
N LEU A 71 2.27 0.17 -3.43
CA LEU A 71 3.13 -0.64 -2.58
C LEU A 71 2.50 -0.77 -1.20
N THR A 72 2.23 -2.00 -0.78
CA THR A 72 1.71 -2.31 0.55
C THR A 72 2.84 -2.79 1.47
N THR A 73 2.75 -2.48 2.77
CA THR A 73 3.63 -3.04 3.80
C THR A 73 2.81 -3.43 5.03
N GLY A 74 3.10 -4.60 5.59
CA GLY A 74 2.35 -5.20 6.70
C GLY A 74 1.26 -6.19 6.26
N GLY A 75 0.83 -7.05 7.20
CA GLY A 75 -0.27 -7.99 6.99
C GLY A 75 -0.01 -9.12 5.99
N THR A 76 1.24 -9.53 5.74
CA THR A 76 1.62 -10.58 4.76
C THR A 76 2.22 -11.85 5.38
N GLY A 77 2.23 -11.96 6.70
CA GLY A 77 2.74 -13.13 7.41
C GLY A 77 1.74 -14.31 7.46
N PRO A 78 2.03 -15.34 8.28
CA PRO A 78 1.16 -16.52 8.42
C PRO A 78 0.03 -16.35 9.46
N ALA A 79 -0.09 -15.18 10.11
CA ALA A 79 -1.08 -15.00 11.17
C ALA A 79 -2.49 -14.87 10.57
N ARG A 80 -3.52 -15.23 11.35
CA ARG A 80 -4.93 -15.09 10.89
C ARG A 80 -5.35 -13.66 10.56
N ARG A 81 -4.63 -12.67 11.08
CA ARG A 81 -4.87 -11.25 10.81
C ARG A 81 -4.10 -10.74 9.59
N ASP A 82 -3.15 -11.50 9.08
CA ASP A 82 -2.35 -11.13 7.91
C ASP A 82 -3.16 -11.40 6.64
N VAL A 83 -3.98 -10.44 6.24
CA VAL A 83 -4.96 -10.56 5.14
C VAL A 83 -4.63 -9.67 3.94
N THR A 84 -3.46 -9.02 3.92
CA THR A 84 -3.04 -8.18 2.79
C THR A 84 -2.94 -8.95 1.47
N PRO A 85 -2.39 -10.18 1.41
CA PRO A 85 -2.38 -10.97 0.18
C PRO A 85 -3.78 -11.31 -0.32
N ASP A 86 -4.68 -11.74 0.57
CA ASP A 86 -6.08 -12.06 0.24
C ASP A 86 -6.82 -10.85 -0.32
N ALA A 87 -6.69 -9.69 0.33
CA ALA A 87 -7.27 -8.43 -0.14
C ALA A 87 -6.70 -8.01 -1.50
N THR A 88 -5.40 -8.18 -1.72
CA THR A 88 -4.74 -7.85 -2.99
C THR A 88 -5.27 -8.73 -4.12
N LEU A 89 -5.41 -10.04 -3.89
CA LEU A 89 -5.92 -10.98 -4.88
C LEU A 89 -7.41 -10.77 -5.15
N ALA A 90 -8.20 -10.32 -4.16
CA ALA A 90 -9.62 -10.08 -4.31
C ALA A 90 -9.94 -8.94 -5.29
N VAL A 91 -9.05 -7.94 -5.41
CA VAL A 91 -9.24 -6.76 -6.29
C VAL A 91 -8.41 -6.80 -7.56
N ALA A 92 -7.43 -7.71 -7.67
CA ALA A 92 -6.58 -7.81 -8.83
C ALA A 92 -7.25 -8.58 -9.98
N ASP A 93 -7.19 -8.02 -11.19
CA ASP A 93 -7.65 -8.73 -12.40
C ASP A 93 -6.76 -9.92 -12.76
N ARG A 94 -5.47 -9.83 -12.46
CA ARG A 94 -4.47 -10.83 -12.82
C ARG A 94 -3.28 -10.83 -11.86
N GLU A 95 -2.89 -12.03 -11.43
CA GLU A 95 -1.68 -12.25 -10.62
C GLU A 95 -0.41 -12.33 -11.50
N MET A 96 0.70 -11.84 -10.94
CA MET A 96 2.05 -11.93 -11.50
C MET A 96 2.94 -12.75 -10.54
N PRO A 97 3.06 -14.08 -10.72
CA PRO A 97 3.67 -14.97 -9.71
C PRO A 97 5.21 -14.92 -9.62
N GLY A 98 5.90 -14.27 -10.56
CA GLY A 98 7.37 -14.16 -10.62
C GLY A 98 7.96 -14.48 -11.98
#